data_AF-A0A0Q4XBZ6-F1
#
_entry.id   AF-A0A0Q4XBZ6-F1
#
_cell.length_a   1.000
_cell.length_b   1.000
_cell.length_c   1.000
_cell.angle_alpha   90.00
_cell.angle_beta   90.00
_cell.angle_gamma   90.00
#
_symmetry.space_group_name_H-M   'P 1'
#
loop_
_entity.id
_entity.type
_entity.pdbx_description
1 polymer ?
#
loop_
_entity_poly.entity_id
_entity_poly.type
_entity_poly.pdbx_seq_one_letter_code
_entity_poly.pdbx_strand_id
1 'polypeptide(L)'
;MHPAIGAGLLFAGAAALSLPMTGHALADKIKNPTAVFSGLDKITGRIVSFEVAVDETVQFGALQMTPRVCYSRPPTESPKTTAFLEVDEVTLDNKYRRIFTGWMFAASPGLHAIEHPIYDVWLVDCKGGNDIIAEAREQEDVPAMASKPERTKRQRNSDPTRTAQQVNPNGQVDVEAPRGVPVQPKQKPSRKFFPTNEGPAPAPPPQQPQSIFDAIFR
;
A
#
# COMPACT_ATOMS: atom_id res chain seq x y z
N MET A 1 44.58 -30.15 71.48
CA MET A 1 43.23 -29.58 71.65
C MET A 1 43.37 -28.12 72.03
N HIS A 2 43.13 -27.20 71.08
CA HIS A 2 42.70 -25.80 71.21
C HIS A 2 42.27 -25.37 69.80
N PRO A 3 41.01 -24.91 69.58
CA PRO A 3 40.53 -24.41 68.30
C PRO A 3 40.54 -22.88 68.25
N ALA A 4 40.36 -22.35 67.03
CA ALA A 4 39.85 -21.03 66.63
C ALA A 4 40.82 -20.29 65.70
N ILE A 5 40.34 -20.01 64.48
CA ILE A 5 40.28 -18.68 63.86
C ILE A 5 39.22 -18.80 62.75
N GLY A 6 38.14 -18.05 62.90
CA GLY A 6 37.17 -17.83 61.84
C GLY A 6 37.64 -16.73 60.90
N ALA A 7 37.28 -16.83 59.63
CA ALA A 7 37.28 -15.72 58.69
C ALA A 7 36.07 -15.87 57.78
N GLY A 8 35.00 -15.15 58.14
CA GLY A 8 33.91 -14.89 57.21
C GLY A 8 34.38 -13.90 56.15
N LEU A 9 34.17 -14.23 54.89
CA LEU A 9 34.24 -13.28 53.78
C LEU A 9 32.91 -13.35 53.04
N LEU A 10 32.11 -12.33 53.31
CA LEU A 10 30.92 -11.94 52.58
C LEU A 10 31.35 -11.54 51.15
N PHE A 11 31.05 -12.38 50.15
CA PHE A 11 31.10 -11.94 48.76
C PHE A 11 29.80 -11.22 48.41
N ALA A 12 29.81 -9.90 48.63
CA ALA A 12 28.84 -8.99 48.06
C ALA A 12 29.35 -8.48 46.70
N GLY A 13 28.53 -8.63 45.66
CA GLY A 13 28.44 -7.68 44.54
C GLY A 13 29.40 -7.84 43.36
N ALA A 14 28.85 -8.25 42.22
CA ALA A 14 28.97 -7.52 40.95
C ALA A 14 28.13 -8.24 39.86
N ALA A 15 26.82 -7.99 39.83
CA ALA A 15 26.02 -8.33 38.66
C ALA A 15 26.36 -7.33 37.55
N ALA A 16 27.29 -7.67 36.68
CA ALA A 16 27.57 -6.91 35.47
C ALA A 16 26.36 -7.04 34.53
N LEU A 17 25.50 -6.03 34.49
CA LEU A 17 24.50 -5.87 33.44
C LEU A 17 25.23 -5.60 32.11
N SER A 18 25.41 -6.65 31.30
CA SER A 18 25.76 -6.51 29.90
C SER A 18 24.55 -5.96 29.14
N LEU A 19 24.56 -4.66 28.81
CA LEU A 19 23.63 -4.12 27.81
C LEU A 19 23.99 -4.73 26.44
N PRO A 20 23.06 -5.39 25.73
CA PRO A 20 23.30 -5.81 24.37
C PRO A 20 23.40 -4.56 23.48
N MET A 21 24.52 -4.39 22.77
CA MET A 21 24.61 -3.44 21.66
C MET A 21 23.75 -3.97 20.52
N THR A 22 22.52 -3.46 20.39
CA THR A 22 21.65 -3.71 19.25
C THR A 22 22.11 -2.87 18.06
N GLY A 23 23.06 -3.39 17.27
CA GLY A 23 23.38 -2.85 15.96
C GLY A 23 22.13 -2.88 15.07
N HIS A 24 21.80 -1.73 14.46
CA HIS A 24 20.65 -1.62 13.56
C HIS A 24 20.97 -2.34 12.25
N ALA A 25 20.05 -3.16 11.76
CA ALA A 25 20.18 -3.78 10.44
C ALA A 25 19.84 -2.74 9.37
N LEU A 26 20.80 -2.45 8.49
CA LEU A 26 20.61 -1.56 7.35
C LEU A 26 19.95 -2.39 6.24
N ALA A 27 18.67 -2.15 5.99
CA ALA A 27 17.87 -2.87 5.00
C ALA A 27 17.76 -2.03 3.71
N ASP A 28 18.90 -1.68 3.10
CA ASP A 28 18.95 -0.86 1.90
C ASP A 28 18.30 -1.57 0.71
N LYS A 29 17.34 -0.91 0.05
CA LYS A 29 16.54 -1.51 -1.04
C LYS A 29 16.87 -0.82 -2.34
N ILE A 30 17.22 -1.58 -3.38
CA ILE A 30 17.54 -1.00 -4.69
C ILE A 30 16.29 -1.06 -5.57
N LYS A 31 15.81 0.10 -6.05
CA LYS A 31 14.74 0.16 -7.05
C LYS A 31 15.29 -0.13 -8.43
N ASN A 32 14.68 -1.09 -9.12
CA ASN A 32 15.09 -1.52 -10.45
C ASN A 32 14.02 -1.18 -11.49
N PRO A 33 14.41 -0.68 -12.68
CA PRO A 33 13.49 -0.41 -13.78
C PRO A 33 13.05 -1.67 -14.51
N THR A 34 13.71 -2.81 -14.34
CA THR A 34 13.41 -4.05 -15.07
C THR A 34 13.24 -5.23 -14.12
N ALA A 35 12.15 -5.95 -14.31
CA ALA A 35 11.86 -7.23 -13.66
C ALA A 35 12.15 -8.39 -14.61
N VAL A 36 12.80 -9.43 -14.11
CA VAL A 36 13.13 -10.64 -14.85
C VAL A 36 12.25 -11.76 -14.34
N PHE A 37 11.46 -12.35 -15.23
CA PHE A 37 10.57 -13.47 -14.92
C PHE A 37 11.01 -14.72 -15.66
N SER A 38 10.61 -15.86 -15.12
CA SER A 38 10.64 -17.14 -15.79
C SER A 38 9.21 -17.65 -15.91
N GLY A 39 8.85 -18.09 -17.11
CA GLY A 39 7.55 -18.66 -17.44
C GLY A 39 7.70 -20.10 -17.90
N LEU A 40 6.97 -21.02 -17.27
CA LEU A 40 6.80 -22.40 -17.71
C LEU A 40 5.46 -22.53 -18.44
N ASP A 41 5.50 -23.08 -19.64
CA ASP A 41 4.30 -23.60 -20.30
C ASP A 41 4.13 -25.08 -19.92
N LYS A 42 3.09 -25.38 -19.13
CA LYS A 42 2.77 -26.73 -18.63
C LYS A 42 2.35 -27.69 -19.75
N ILE A 43 1.95 -27.20 -20.92
CA ILE A 43 1.55 -28.02 -22.08
C ILE A 43 2.78 -28.44 -22.88
N THR A 44 3.69 -27.51 -23.15
CA THR A 44 4.91 -27.79 -23.94
C THR A 44 6.12 -28.19 -23.11
N GLY A 45 6.08 -27.97 -21.79
CA GLY A 45 7.19 -28.20 -20.86
C GLY A 45 8.36 -27.22 -21.04
N ARG A 46 8.18 -26.13 -21.80
CA ARG A 46 9.24 -25.14 -22.06
C ARG A 46 9.26 -24.05 -21.00
N ILE A 47 10.47 -23.74 -20.53
CA ILE A 47 10.74 -22.60 -19.65
C ILE A 47 11.41 -21.50 -20.46
N VAL A 48 10.90 -20.28 -20.35
CA VAL A 48 11.50 -19.09 -20.98
C VAL A 48 11.73 -18.02 -19.94
N SER A 49 12.84 -17.30 -20.07
CA SER A 49 13.11 -16.11 -19.28
C SER A 49 12.85 -14.87 -20.12
N PHE A 50 12.18 -13.89 -19.52
CA PHE A 50 11.85 -12.64 -20.21
C PHE A 50 11.93 -11.47 -19.24
N GLU A 51 12.24 -10.32 -19.80
CA GLU A 51 12.45 -9.07 -19.08
C GLU A 51 11.29 -8.14 -19.35
N VAL A 52 10.80 -7.50 -18.30
CA VAL A 52 9.66 -6.59 -18.36
C VAL A 52 10.05 -5.31 -17.65
N ALA A 53 9.95 -4.19 -18.34
CA ALA A 53 10.16 -2.90 -17.68
C ALA A 53 9.01 -2.63 -16.70
N VAL A 54 9.33 -1.94 -15.61
CA VAL A 54 8.32 -1.50 -14.64
C VAL A 54 7.32 -0.58 -15.35
N ASP A 55 6.04 -0.82 -15.07
CA ASP A 55 4.86 -0.19 -15.69
C ASP A 55 4.60 -0.54 -17.16
N GLU A 56 5.40 -1.42 -17.77
CA GLU A 56 5.09 -2.00 -19.08
C GLU A 56 4.36 -3.34 -18.94
N THR A 57 3.55 -3.66 -19.95
CA THR A 57 2.82 -4.93 -20.02
C THR A 57 3.46 -5.84 -21.06
N VAL A 58 3.87 -7.03 -20.64
CA VAL A 58 4.37 -8.08 -21.54
C VAL A 58 3.43 -9.27 -21.51
N GLN A 59 3.31 -9.95 -22.64
CA GLN A 59 2.45 -11.12 -22.79
C GLN A 59 3.27 -12.42 -22.79
N PHE A 60 2.86 -13.37 -21.95
CA PHE A 60 3.35 -14.74 -21.93
C PHE A 60 2.15 -15.70 -22.09
N GLY A 61 2.00 -16.25 -23.29
CA GLY A 61 0.83 -17.07 -23.62
C GLY A 61 -0.47 -16.28 -23.50
N ALA A 62 -1.38 -16.74 -22.65
CA ALA A 62 -2.64 -16.05 -22.34
C ALA A 62 -2.52 -15.04 -21.19
N LEU A 63 -1.34 -14.88 -20.57
CA LEU A 63 -1.13 -13.98 -19.44
C LEU A 63 -0.52 -12.67 -19.89
N GLN A 64 -1.06 -11.56 -19.42
CA GLN A 64 -0.47 -10.22 -19.52
C GLN A 64 0.01 -9.78 -18.15
N MET A 65 1.29 -9.42 -18.08
CA MET A 65 2.00 -9.17 -16.83
C MET A 65 2.47 -7.73 -16.80
N THR A 66 2.13 -7.02 -15.73
CA THR A 66 2.54 -5.63 -15.53
C THR A 66 3.20 -5.47 -14.16
N PRO A 67 4.54 -5.51 -14.06
CA PRO A 67 5.23 -5.23 -12.81
C PRO A 67 5.13 -3.73 -12.49
N ARG A 68 4.64 -3.39 -11.30
CA ARG A 68 4.59 -1.98 -10.83
C ARG A 68 5.81 -1.59 -10.03
N VAL A 69 6.46 -2.57 -9.43
CA VAL A 69 7.60 -2.36 -8.54
C VAL A 69 8.55 -3.54 -8.66
N CYS A 70 9.86 -3.28 -8.72
CA CYS A 70 10.89 -4.30 -8.66
C CYS A 70 12.02 -3.83 -7.74
N TYR A 71 12.31 -4.62 -6.71
CA TYR A 71 13.33 -4.34 -5.71
C TYR A 71 14.34 -5.46 -5.59
N SER A 72 15.63 -5.11 -5.51
CA SER A 72 16.72 -6.02 -5.15
C SER A 72 17.46 -5.52 -3.91
N ARG A 73 18.41 -6.31 -3.41
CA ARG A 73 19.31 -5.94 -2.32
C ARG A 73 20.74 -5.75 -2.82
N PRO A 74 21.54 -4.88 -2.18
CA PRO A 74 22.97 -4.83 -2.40
C PRO A 74 23.64 -6.19 -2.16
N PRO A 75 24.76 -6.50 -2.84
CA PRO A 75 25.47 -7.77 -2.68
C PRO A 75 26.09 -7.98 -1.29
N THR A 76 26.12 -6.93 -0.45
CA THR A 76 26.58 -6.99 0.94
C THR A 76 25.54 -7.56 1.91
N GLU A 77 24.26 -7.63 1.51
CA GLU A 77 23.16 -8.20 2.29
C GLU A 77 22.74 -9.57 1.72
N SER A 78 21.92 -10.30 2.47
CA SER A 78 21.28 -11.51 1.97
C SER A 78 20.41 -11.21 0.73
N PRO A 79 20.52 -11.97 -0.36
CA PRO A 79 19.72 -11.74 -1.57
C PRO A 79 18.23 -11.80 -1.27
N LYS A 80 17.52 -10.69 -1.50
CA LYS A 80 16.07 -10.60 -1.35
C LYS A 80 15.48 -9.75 -2.47
N THR A 81 15.09 -10.43 -3.54
CA THR A 81 14.45 -9.79 -4.68
C THR A 81 12.93 -9.96 -4.60
N THR A 82 12.21 -8.84 -4.74
CA THR A 82 10.75 -8.80 -4.63
C THR A 82 10.16 -7.87 -5.68
N ALA A 83 9.04 -8.26 -6.28
CA ALA A 83 8.31 -7.43 -7.23
C ALA A 83 6.82 -7.42 -6.91
N PHE A 84 6.16 -6.27 -7.13
CA PHE A 84 4.70 -6.17 -7.09
C PHE A 84 4.16 -6.21 -8.51
N LEU A 85 3.17 -7.06 -8.74
CA LEU A 85 2.74 -7.43 -10.08
C LEU A 85 1.22 -7.37 -10.18
N GLU A 86 0.75 -6.97 -11.34
CA GLU A 86 -0.63 -7.17 -11.78
C GLU A 86 -0.62 -8.13 -12.97
N VAL A 87 -1.48 -9.15 -12.94
CA VAL A 87 -1.56 -10.13 -14.03
C VAL A 87 -3.00 -10.35 -14.46
N ASP A 88 -3.24 -10.09 -15.73
CA ASP A 88 -4.51 -10.28 -16.40
C ASP A 88 -4.43 -11.50 -17.33
N GLU A 89 -5.46 -12.34 -17.30
CA GLU A 89 -5.63 -13.41 -18.27
C GLU A 89 -6.46 -12.90 -19.46
N VAL A 90 -6.00 -13.20 -20.67
CA VAL A 90 -6.71 -12.97 -21.92
C VAL A 90 -7.52 -14.22 -22.25
N THR A 91 -8.82 -14.12 -22.07
CA THR A 91 -9.78 -15.20 -22.39
C THR A 91 -9.91 -15.41 -23.89
N LEU A 92 -10.51 -16.55 -24.30
CA LEU A 92 -10.86 -16.86 -25.70
C LEU A 92 -11.76 -15.79 -26.35
N ASP A 93 -12.57 -15.10 -25.54
CA ASP A 93 -13.45 -14.01 -25.98
C ASP A 93 -12.72 -12.66 -26.12
N ASN A 94 -11.38 -12.62 -25.98
CA ASN A 94 -10.56 -11.41 -25.90
C ASN A 94 -10.95 -10.45 -24.75
N LYS A 95 -11.53 -10.99 -23.66
CA LYS A 95 -11.75 -10.24 -22.41
C LYS A 95 -10.53 -10.39 -21.51
N TYR A 96 -10.19 -9.30 -20.82
CA TYR A 96 -9.12 -9.25 -19.82
C TYR A 96 -9.71 -9.46 -18.42
N ARG A 97 -9.15 -10.41 -17.68
CA ARG A 97 -9.58 -10.74 -16.32
C ARG A 97 -8.39 -10.74 -15.38
N ARG A 98 -8.41 -9.91 -14.34
CA ARG A 98 -7.37 -9.90 -13.31
C ARG A 98 -7.36 -11.23 -12.55
N ILE A 99 -6.26 -11.96 -12.63
CA ILE A 99 -6.08 -13.24 -11.93
C ILE A 99 -5.12 -13.14 -10.74
N PHE A 100 -4.20 -12.16 -10.76
CA PHE A 100 -3.24 -11.97 -9.69
C PHE A 100 -2.94 -10.49 -9.48
N THR A 101 -2.84 -10.08 -8.23
CA THR A 101 -2.30 -8.76 -7.84
C THR A 101 -1.62 -8.93 -6.49
N GLY A 102 -0.30 -8.76 -6.45
CA GLY A 102 0.44 -9.04 -5.23
C GLY A 102 1.95 -8.99 -5.37
N TRP A 103 2.61 -9.24 -4.24
CA TRP A 103 4.05 -9.35 -4.13
C TRP A 103 4.51 -10.76 -4.47
N MET A 104 5.59 -10.84 -5.25
CA MET A 104 6.28 -12.07 -5.60
C MET A 104 7.73 -12.01 -5.13
N PHE A 105 8.28 -13.15 -4.70
CA PHE A 105 9.60 -13.25 -4.07
C PHE A 105 10.48 -14.20 -4.87
N ALA A 106 11.61 -13.72 -5.38
CA ALA A 106 12.49 -14.54 -6.19
C ALA A 106 13.10 -15.72 -5.41
N ALA A 107 13.41 -15.52 -4.12
CA ALA A 107 13.95 -16.55 -3.24
C ALA A 107 12.89 -17.58 -2.78
N SER A 108 11.60 -17.33 -3.01
CA SER A 108 10.53 -18.24 -2.61
C SER A 108 9.38 -18.21 -3.62
N PRO A 109 9.59 -18.73 -4.84
CA PRO A 109 8.57 -18.75 -5.89
C PRO A 109 7.27 -19.42 -5.42
N GLY A 110 7.35 -20.52 -4.69
CA GLY A 110 6.16 -21.26 -4.22
C GLY A 110 5.27 -20.52 -3.21
N LEU A 111 5.67 -19.34 -2.71
CA LEU A 111 4.84 -18.57 -1.77
C LEU A 111 3.79 -17.72 -2.52
N HIS A 112 4.20 -17.04 -3.59
CA HIS A 112 3.35 -16.09 -4.32
C HIS A 112 3.67 -16.06 -5.83
N ALA A 113 3.98 -17.21 -6.44
CA ALA A 113 4.04 -17.34 -7.88
C ALA A 113 2.63 -17.34 -8.50
N ILE A 114 2.56 -17.09 -9.81
CA ILE A 114 1.33 -17.24 -10.58
C ILE A 114 1.25 -18.70 -11.01
N GLU A 115 0.26 -19.40 -10.48
CA GLU A 115 -0.08 -20.77 -10.84
C GLU A 115 -1.33 -20.73 -11.72
N HIS A 116 -1.15 -20.69 -13.04
CA HIS A 116 -2.24 -20.82 -14.00
C HIS A 116 -2.36 -22.29 -14.44
N PRO A 117 -3.55 -22.80 -14.81
CA PRO A 117 -3.70 -24.19 -15.25
C PRO A 117 -2.79 -24.61 -16.40
N ILE A 118 -2.36 -23.63 -17.21
CA ILE A 118 -1.53 -23.83 -18.41
C ILE A 118 -0.12 -23.22 -18.23
N TYR A 119 0.05 -22.19 -17.38
CA TYR A 119 1.27 -21.40 -17.31
C TYR A 119 1.71 -21.19 -15.86
N ASP A 120 3.00 -21.32 -15.57
CA ASP A 120 3.54 -20.88 -14.29
C ASP A 120 4.50 -19.74 -14.50
N VAL A 121 4.39 -18.70 -13.69
CA VAL A 121 5.26 -17.54 -13.80
C VAL A 121 5.77 -17.15 -12.43
N TRP A 122 7.09 -17.00 -12.34
CA TRP A 122 7.76 -16.57 -11.13
C TRP A 122 8.84 -15.52 -11.42
N LEU A 123 9.09 -14.68 -10.41
CA LEU A 123 10.16 -13.69 -10.41
C LEU A 123 11.49 -14.41 -10.26
N VAL A 124 12.46 -14.02 -11.08
CA VAL A 124 13.83 -14.53 -11.01
C VAL A 124 14.74 -13.44 -10.46
N ASP A 125 14.65 -12.22 -10.99
CA ASP A 125 15.52 -11.13 -10.56
C ASP A 125 14.93 -9.74 -10.86
N CYS A 126 15.56 -8.69 -10.34
CA CYS A 126 15.32 -7.28 -10.63
C CYS A 126 16.66 -6.64 -10.99
N LYS A 127 16.75 -5.95 -12.13
CA LYS A 127 18.02 -5.39 -12.61
C LYS A 127 17.90 -4.01 -13.26
N GLY A 128 19.06 -3.38 -13.45
CA GLY A 128 19.20 -2.07 -14.09
C GLY A 128 19.03 -0.88 -13.14
N GLY A 129 18.79 -1.14 -11.86
CA GLY A 129 18.59 -0.12 -10.83
C GLY A 129 19.87 0.28 -10.13
N ASN A 130 20.07 1.58 -9.94
CA ASN A 130 21.14 2.13 -9.11
C ASN A 130 20.59 2.95 -7.91
N ASP A 131 19.27 3.07 -7.80
CA ASP A 131 18.62 3.89 -6.78
C ASP A 131 18.49 3.10 -5.47
N ILE A 132 19.40 3.36 -4.53
CA ILE A 132 19.35 2.79 -3.18
C ILE A 132 18.41 3.62 -2.32
N ILE A 133 17.27 3.03 -1.96
CA ILE A 133 16.35 3.53 -0.95
C ILE A 133 16.93 3.11 0.40
N ALA A 134 17.71 3.99 1.02
CA ALA A 134 18.03 3.91 2.44
C ALA A 134 16.76 4.35 3.20
N GLU A 135 16.16 3.46 3.99
CA GLU A 135 14.92 3.76 4.71
C GLU A 135 15.15 4.94 5.68
N ALA A 136 14.69 6.12 5.28
CA ALA A 136 14.56 7.27 6.15
C ALA A 136 13.31 7.08 7.02
N ARG A 137 13.54 6.86 8.32
CA ARG A 137 12.63 7.16 9.44
C ARG A 137 11.18 6.79 9.18
N GLU A 138 10.80 5.61 9.66
CA GLU A 138 9.44 5.43 10.17
C GLU A 138 9.21 6.57 11.18
N GLN A 139 8.46 7.59 10.74
CA GLN A 139 7.90 8.57 11.61
C GLN A 139 6.98 7.76 12.53
N GLU A 140 7.46 7.49 13.74
CA GLU A 140 6.62 7.09 14.84
C GLU A 140 5.57 8.19 14.98
N ASP A 141 4.40 8.00 14.35
CA ASP A 141 3.22 8.80 14.54
C ASP A 141 2.79 8.59 15.99
N VAL A 142 3.46 9.30 16.90
CA VAL A 142 2.95 9.56 18.24
C VAL A 142 1.58 10.19 18.03
N PRO A 143 0.47 9.55 18.44
CA PRO A 143 -0.82 10.19 18.35
C PRO A 143 -0.78 11.41 19.25
N ALA A 144 -0.84 12.59 18.65
CA ALA A 144 -0.93 13.86 19.35
C ALA A 144 -2.14 13.84 20.28
N MET A 145 -1.91 13.50 21.55
CA MET A 145 -2.89 13.68 22.60
C MET A 145 -3.13 15.19 22.78
N ALA A 146 -4.34 15.59 22.43
CA ALA A 146 -5.13 16.64 23.08
C ALA A 146 -4.47 18.03 23.27
N SER A 147 -4.58 18.88 22.24
CA SER A 147 -4.75 20.32 22.46
C SER A 147 -6.20 20.70 22.18
N LYS A 148 -7.04 20.70 23.22
CA LYS A 148 -8.38 21.30 23.16
C LYS A 148 -8.22 22.81 23.36
N PRO A 149 -8.62 23.68 22.42
CA PRO A 149 -8.65 25.10 22.69
C PRO A 149 -9.81 25.41 23.66
N GLU A 150 -9.42 26.00 24.80
CA GLU A 150 -10.26 26.64 25.81
C GLU A 150 -11.29 27.57 25.13
N ARG A 151 -12.57 27.17 25.10
CA ARG A 151 -13.64 28.01 24.56
C ARG A 151 -14.13 28.92 25.67
N THR A 152 -13.81 30.20 25.54
CA THR A 152 -14.19 31.33 26.41
C THR A 152 -15.62 31.22 26.94
N LYS A 153 -15.71 31.19 28.26
CA LYS A 153 -16.93 31.24 29.08
C LYS A 153 -17.65 32.58 28.87
N ARG A 154 -18.71 32.61 28.05
CA ARG A 154 -19.63 33.76 27.99
C ARG A 154 -20.83 33.45 28.87
N GLN A 155 -20.91 34.19 29.98
CA GLN A 155 -21.97 34.16 30.98
C GLN A 155 -23.37 34.27 30.35
N ARG A 156 -24.30 33.46 30.84
CA ARG A 156 -25.73 33.77 30.80
C ARG A 156 -26.33 33.49 32.16
N ASN A 157 -26.71 34.57 32.85
CA ASN A 157 -27.42 34.53 34.13
C ASN A 157 -28.89 34.11 33.95
N SER A 158 -29.39 33.52 35.04
CA SER A 158 -30.77 33.37 35.52
C SER A 158 -31.77 32.48 34.75
N ASP A 159 -32.02 31.31 35.35
CA ASP A 159 -33.29 30.61 35.71
C ASP A 159 -34.64 31.06 35.10
N PRO A 160 -35.72 30.22 35.11
CA PRO A 160 -35.87 28.88 35.72
C PRO A 160 -36.51 27.82 34.80
N THR A 161 -36.31 26.52 35.06
CA THR A 161 -37.36 25.46 35.10
C THR A 161 -36.73 24.13 35.50
N ARG A 162 -36.93 23.82 36.77
CA ARG A 162 -36.91 22.53 37.45
C ARG A 162 -37.50 21.39 36.60
N THR A 163 -36.71 20.33 36.37
CA THR A 163 -37.26 18.96 36.44
C THR A 163 -36.19 17.99 36.93
N ALA A 164 -36.32 17.62 38.19
CA ALA A 164 -35.59 16.54 38.82
C ALA A 164 -36.01 15.19 38.20
N GLN A 165 -35.04 14.29 38.09
CA GLN A 165 -35.22 12.87 37.91
C GLN A 165 -36.31 12.36 38.87
N GLN A 166 -37.40 11.79 38.37
CA GLN A 166 -38.38 11.09 39.18
C GLN A 166 -38.48 9.63 38.74
N VAL A 167 -37.96 8.75 39.60
CA VAL A 167 -38.28 7.33 39.65
C VAL A 167 -39.27 7.16 40.80
N ASN A 168 -40.43 6.56 40.54
CA ASN A 168 -41.50 6.36 41.54
C ASN A 168 -41.20 5.09 42.38
N PRO A 169 -41.58 4.99 43.68
CA PRO A 169 -41.17 3.90 44.59
C PRO A 169 -41.62 2.48 44.23
N ASN A 170 -42.45 2.29 43.18
CA ASN A 170 -42.89 0.96 42.73
C ASN A 170 -42.01 0.35 41.62
N GLY A 171 -40.84 0.94 41.32
CA GLY A 171 -39.80 0.27 40.53
C GLY A 171 -40.11 0.10 39.04
N GLN A 172 -40.92 0.98 38.45
CA GLN A 172 -41.13 1.03 37.00
C GLN A 172 -40.48 2.27 36.39
N VAL A 173 -39.82 2.09 35.23
CA VAL A 173 -39.17 3.14 34.45
C VAL A 173 -39.99 3.33 33.18
N ASP A 174 -40.67 4.48 33.04
CA ASP A 174 -41.35 4.84 31.81
C ASP A 174 -40.32 5.25 30.74
N VAL A 175 -40.15 4.42 29.71
CA VAL A 175 -39.27 4.70 28.58
C VAL A 175 -40.07 5.48 27.52
N GLU A 176 -40.00 6.81 27.56
CA GLU A 176 -40.42 7.64 26.44
C GLU A 176 -39.42 7.43 25.27
N ALA A 177 -39.91 7.02 24.10
CA ALA A 177 -39.05 6.76 22.95
C ALA A 177 -38.30 8.04 22.50
N PRO A 178 -36.99 7.97 22.17
CA PRO A 178 -36.26 9.15 21.75
C PRO A 178 -36.79 9.65 20.39
N ARG A 179 -37.29 10.89 20.37
CA ARG A 179 -37.62 11.60 19.13
C ARG A 179 -36.37 11.70 18.25
N GLY A 180 -36.52 11.31 16.98
CA GLY A 180 -35.44 11.28 15.99
C GLY A 180 -34.73 12.62 15.83
N VAL A 181 -33.41 12.56 15.65
CA VAL A 181 -32.56 13.72 15.43
C VAL A 181 -32.73 14.21 13.98
N PRO A 182 -32.93 15.52 13.73
CA PRO A 182 -33.00 16.03 12.37
C PRO A 182 -31.63 15.93 11.69
N VAL A 183 -31.55 15.17 10.60
CA VAL A 183 -30.35 15.07 9.76
C VAL A 183 -30.23 16.32 8.90
N GLN A 184 -29.15 17.10 9.07
CA GLN A 184 -28.86 18.25 8.21
C GLN A 184 -28.51 17.81 6.79
N PRO A 185 -28.93 18.55 5.74
CA PRO A 185 -28.57 18.23 4.37
C PRO A 185 -27.07 18.46 4.10
N LYS A 186 -26.41 17.45 3.51
CA LYS A 186 -25.01 17.52 3.04
C LYS A 186 -24.81 18.69 2.07
N GLN A 187 -23.94 19.62 2.42
CA GLN A 187 -23.48 20.68 1.50
C GLN A 187 -22.72 20.05 0.31
N LYS A 188 -23.06 20.51 -0.90
CA LYS A 188 -22.37 20.14 -2.15
C LYS A 188 -20.99 20.81 -2.19
N PRO A 189 -19.89 20.10 -2.47
CA PRO A 189 -18.55 20.69 -2.47
C PRO A 189 -18.40 21.70 -3.61
N SER A 190 -17.90 22.89 -3.29
CA SER A 190 -17.68 23.96 -4.28
C SER A 190 -16.44 23.66 -5.12
N ARG A 191 -16.61 23.56 -6.44
CA ARG A 191 -15.54 23.39 -7.44
C ARG A 191 -14.77 24.71 -7.63
N LYS A 192 -13.97 25.11 -6.65
CA LYS A 192 -13.07 26.27 -6.75
C LYS A 192 -11.58 25.93 -6.73
N PHE A 193 -11.21 24.65 -6.74
CA PHE A 193 -9.80 24.25 -6.56
C PHE A 193 -9.29 23.19 -7.55
N PHE A 194 -9.97 22.97 -8.67
CA PHE A 194 -9.43 22.13 -9.76
C PHE A 194 -9.00 23.03 -10.92
N PRO A 195 -7.74 22.98 -11.38
CA PRO A 195 -7.37 23.51 -12.69
C PRO A 195 -8.24 22.80 -13.72
N THR A 196 -8.99 23.56 -14.50
CA THR A 196 -9.69 23.01 -15.66
C THR A 196 -8.63 22.64 -16.69
N ASN A 197 -8.30 21.35 -16.80
CA ASN A 197 -7.67 20.81 -18.00
C ASN A 197 -8.71 20.85 -19.12
N GLU A 198 -8.97 22.04 -19.66
CA GLU A 198 -9.53 22.18 -20.99
C GLU A 198 -8.40 21.80 -21.94
N GLY A 199 -8.45 20.57 -22.46
CA GLY A 199 -7.53 20.13 -23.50
C GLY A 199 -7.63 21.02 -24.74
N PRO A 200 -6.59 21.07 -25.60
CA PRO A 200 -6.61 21.87 -26.82
C PRO A 200 -7.82 21.50 -27.68
N ALA A 201 -8.46 22.53 -28.25
CA ALA A 201 -9.66 22.38 -29.07
C ALA A 201 -9.44 21.36 -30.21
N PRO A 202 -10.46 20.58 -30.58
CA PRO A 202 -10.36 19.63 -31.69
C PRO A 202 -10.02 20.37 -32.99
N ALA A 203 -9.10 19.78 -33.77
CA ALA A 203 -8.69 20.30 -35.06
C ALA A 203 -9.89 20.43 -36.03
N PRO A 204 -9.90 21.44 -36.90
CA PRO A 204 -10.94 21.57 -37.93
C PRO A 204 -10.94 20.35 -38.85
N PRO A 205 -12.12 19.94 -39.37
CA PRO A 205 -12.22 18.80 -40.28
C PRO A 205 -11.40 19.04 -41.55
N PRO A 206 -10.81 17.98 -42.14
CA PRO A 206 -10.08 18.10 -43.39
C PRO A 206 -11.01 18.63 -44.49
N GLN A 207 -10.59 19.70 -45.16
CA GLN A 207 -11.27 20.19 -46.35
C GLN A 207 -11.14 19.11 -47.44
N GLN A 208 -12.27 18.56 -47.87
CA GLN A 208 -12.29 17.68 -49.04
C GLN A 208 -11.71 18.45 -50.24
N PRO A 209 -10.74 17.88 -50.98
CA PRO A 209 -10.29 18.50 -52.21
C PRO A 209 -11.48 18.59 -53.14
N GLN A 210 -11.78 19.82 -53.60
CA GLN A 210 -12.75 20.07 -54.65
C GLN A 210 -12.44 19.11 -55.79
N SER A 211 -13.41 18.25 -56.06
CA SER A 211 -13.40 17.28 -57.13
C SER A 211 -12.98 17.96 -58.44
N ILE A 212 -11.81 17.58 -58.95
CA ILE A 212 -11.36 17.95 -60.31
C ILE A 212 -12.41 17.53 -61.36
N PHE A 213 -13.29 16.58 -61.03
CA PHE A 213 -14.35 16.14 -61.93
C PHE A 213 -15.47 17.18 -62.16
N ASP A 214 -15.68 18.15 -61.26
CA ASP A 214 -16.70 19.19 -61.48
C ASP A 214 -16.22 20.35 -62.38
N ALA A 215 -14.93 20.44 -62.68
CA ALA A 215 -14.35 21.46 -63.56
C ALA A 215 -14.19 20.98 -65.02
N ILE A 216 -14.40 19.70 -65.30
CA ILE A 216 -14.19 19.09 -66.64
C ILE A 216 -15.51 18.81 -67.38
N PHE A 217 -16.63 18.69 -66.66
CA PHE A 217 -17.93 18.34 -67.26
C PHE A 217 -19.00 19.44 -67.13
N ARG A 218 -18.60 20.72 -67.28
CA ARG A 218 -19.54 21.84 -67.39
C ARG A 218 -19.21 22.77 -68.55
#